data_AF-A0A950ADV5-F1
#
_entry.id   AF-A0A950ADV5-F1
#
_cell.length_a   1.000
_cell.length_b   1.000
_cell.length_c   1.000
_cell.angle_alpha   90.00
_cell.angle_beta   90.00
_cell.angle_gamma   90.00
#
_symmetry.space_group_name_H-M   'P 1'
#
loop_
_entity.id
_entity.type
_entity.pdbx_description
1 polymer ?
#
loop_
_entity_poly.entity_id
_entity_poly.type
_entity_poly.pdbx_seq_one_letter_code
_entity_poly.pdbx_strand_id
1 'polypeptide(L)' 'MRDSKSKKKEFAELLLAWRTRHAWSREEAAAKLGVSYRTLQEWEQGRRVPSEMARFGVMSKMEQIDKTR' A
#
# COMPACT_ATOMS: atom_id res chain seq x y z
N MET A 1 17.60 -5.93 17.38
CA MET A 1 16.26 -5.40 17.10
C MET A 1 16.21 -5.02 15.62
N ARG A 2 15.52 -5.77 14.76
CA ARG A 2 15.43 -5.46 13.31
C ARG A 2 14.53 -4.23 13.12
N ASP A 3 15.12 -3.18 12.57
CA ASP A 3 14.61 -1.81 12.51
C ASP A 3 13.19 -1.64 11.95
N SER A 4 12.34 -0.97 12.74
CA SER A 4 11.00 -0.53 12.32
C SER A 4 11.02 0.48 11.16
N LYS A 5 12.19 1.03 10.78
CA LYS A 5 12.36 1.87 9.59
C LYS A 5 12.38 1.06 8.30
N SER A 6 13.02 -0.12 8.28
CA SER A 6 13.07 -0.97 7.08
C SER A 6 11.69 -1.47 6.68
N LYS A 7 10.88 -1.91 7.67
CA LYS A 7 9.51 -2.38 7.44
C LYS A 7 8.57 -1.34 6.80
N LYS A 8 8.85 -0.04 7.01
CA LYS A 8 8.07 1.07 6.42
C LYS A 8 8.40 1.24 4.94
N LYS A 9 9.70 1.25 4.64
CA LYS A 9 10.20 1.38 3.27
C LYS A 9 9.75 0.20 2.41
N GLU A 10 9.86 -1.02 2.94
CA GLU A 10 9.38 -2.23 2.26
C GLU A 10 7.89 -2.14 1.92
N PHE A 11 7.04 -1.67 2.84
CA PHE A 11 5.61 -1.51 2.56
C PHE A 11 5.35 -0.47 1.45
N ALA A 12 6.03 0.68 1.50
CA ALA A 12 5.90 1.72 0.50
C ALA A 12 6.31 1.23 -0.90
N GLU A 13 7.44 0.51 -0.98
CA GLU A 13 7.96 -0.08 -2.22
C GLU A 13 7.00 -1.15 -2.77
N LEU A 14 6.47 -2.03 -1.90
CA LEU A 14 5.47 -3.04 -2.29
C LEU A 14 4.19 -2.40 -2.83
N LEU A 15 3.67 -1.38 -2.14
CA LEU A 15 2.47 -0.64 -2.54
C LEU A 15 2.66 0.03 -3.91
N LEU A 16 3.80 0.67 -4.12
CA LEU A 16 4.15 1.33 -5.37
C LEU A 16 4.31 0.33 -6.53
N ALA A 17 4.97 -0.80 -6.27
CA ALA A 17 5.18 -1.85 -7.26
C ALA A 17 3.84 -2.48 -7.68
N TRP A 18 2.97 -2.79 -6.71
CA TRP A 18 1.63 -3.31 -6.96
C TRP A 18 0.82 -2.34 -7.83
N ARG A 19 0.78 -1.05 -7.47
CA ARG A 19 0.06 -0.04 -8.27
C ARG A 19 0.61 0.05 -9.70
N THR A 20 1.93 0.08 -9.84
CA THR A 20 2.60 0.20 -11.15
C THR A 20 2.34 -1.03 -12.02
N ARG A 21 2.39 -2.24 -11.45
CA ARG A 21 2.09 -3.51 -12.14
C ARG A 21 0.67 -3.52 -12.73
N HIS A 22 -0.28 -2.90 -12.04
CA HIS A 22 -1.66 -2.81 -12.50
C HIS A 22 -1.96 -1.58 -13.37
N ALA A 23 -0.96 -0.73 -13.61
CA ALA A 23 -1.09 0.53 -14.35
C ALA A 23 -2.16 1.48 -13.78
N TRP A 24 -2.42 1.43 -12.48
CA TRP A 24 -3.39 2.30 -11.83
C TRP A 24 -2.81 3.66 -11.45
N SER A 25 -3.63 4.69 -11.61
CA SER A 25 -3.42 5.96 -10.92
C SER A 25 -3.52 5.78 -9.41
N ARG A 26 -3.00 6.75 -8.64
CA ARG A 26 -3.13 6.73 -7.18
C ARG A 26 -4.59 6.79 -6.73
N GLU A 27 -5.47 7.48 -7.46
CA GLU A 27 -6.89 7.53 -7.13
C GLU A 27 -7.56 6.15 -7.31
N GLU A 28 -7.31 5.49 -8.44
CA GLU A 28 -7.84 4.14 -8.70
C GLU A 28 -7.34 3.12 -7.68
N ALA A 29 -6.03 3.15 -7.37
CA ALA A 29 -5.45 2.27 -6.36
C ALA A 29 -6.03 2.53 -4.98
N ALA A 30 -6.20 3.80 -4.59
CA ALA A 30 -6.80 4.18 -3.31
C ALA A 30 -8.25 3.70 -3.21
N ALA A 31 -9.04 3.89 -4.27
CA ALA A 31 -10.42 3.41 -4.35
C ALA A 31 -10.49 1.87 -4.23
N LYS A 32 -9.61 1.14 -4.90
CA LYS A 32 -9.56 -0.34 -4.82
C LYS A 32 -9.16 -0.85 -3.44
N LEU A 33 -8.27 -0.13 -2.75
CA LEU A 33 -7.82 -0.45 -1.40
C LEU A 33 -8.78 0.07 -0.31
N GLY A 34 -9.78 0.88 -0.66
CA GLY A 34 -10.72 1.47 0.29
C GLY A 34 -10.09 2.53 1.20
N VAL A 35 -9.05 3.22 0.73
CA VAL A 35 -8.35 4.28 1.47
C VAL A 35 -8.46 5.61 0.72
N SER A 36 -8.19 6.72 1.40
CA SER A 36 -8.14 8.03 0.71
C SER A 36 -6.87 8.16 -0.14
N TYR A 37 -6.96 8.92 -1.24
CA TYR A 37 -5.81 9.28 -2.08
C TYR A 37 -4.62 9.77 -1.24
N ARG A 38 -4.88 10.66 -0.29
CA ARG A 38 -3.87 11.24 0.59
C ARG A 38 -3.19 10.19 1.47
N THR A 39 -3.95 9.23 1.99
CA THR A 39 -3.40 8.11 2.76
C THR A 39 -2.46 7.27 1.91
N LEU A 40 -2.89 6.92 0.69
CA LEU A 40 -2.06 6.17 -0.25
C LEU A 40 -0.77 6.92 -0.59
N GLN A 41 -0.87 8.21 -0.91
CA GLN A 41 0.27 9.07 -1.25
C GLN A 41 1.26 9.19 -0.09
N GLU A 42 0.77 9.39 1.14
CA GLU A 42 1.63 9.50 2.33
C GLU A 42 2.35 8.19 2.64
N TRP A 43 1.72 7.04 2.37
CA TRP A 43 2.35 5.72 2.50
C TRP A 43 3.39 5.47 1.42
N GLU A 44 3.08 5.73 0.14
CA GLU A 44 4.05 5.57 -0.97
C GLU A 44 5.29 6.44 -0.78
N GLN A 45 5.12 7.66 -0.24
CA GLN A 45 6.23 8.57 0.03
C GLN A 45 6.96 8.26 1.35
N GLY A 46 6.48 7.29 2.14
CA GLY A 46 7.03 6.98 3.47
C GLY A 46 6.85 8.10 4.50
N ARG A 47 6.01 9.11 4.22
CA ARG A 47 5.71 10.22 5.15
C ARG A 47 4.87 9.74 6.33
N ARG A 48 4.02 8.74 6.11
CA ARG A 48 3.18 8.14 7.15
C ARG A 48 3.38 6.64 7.22
N VAL A 49 3.36 6.15 8.44
CA VAL A 49 3.44 4.73 8.75
C VAL A 49 2.01 4.20 8.85
N PRO A 50 1.61 3.21 8.05
CA PRO A 50 0.34 2.52 8.30
C PRO A 50 0.37 1.87 9.69
N SER A 51 -0.76 1.87 10.39
CA SER A 51 -0.91 0.99 11.55
C SER A 51 -0.75 -0.47 11.13
N GLU A 52 -0.42 -1.35 12.06
CA GLU A 52 -0.27 -2.78 11.75
C GLU A 52 -1.55 -3.37 11.14
N MET A 53 -2.72 -2.97 11.66
CA MET A 53 -4.02 -3.35 11.14
C MET A 53 -4.29 -2.81 9.73
N ALA A 54 -3.92 -1.55 9.45
CA ALA A 54 -4.06 -0.97 8.11
C ALA A 54 -3.11 -1.66 7.11
N ARG A 55 -1.86 -1.93 7.51
CA ARG A 55 -0.91 -2.68 6.69
C ARG A 55 -1.45 -4.06 6.36
N PHE A 56 -1.92 -4.82 7.35
CA PHE A 56 -2.47 -6.15 7.13
C PHE A 56 -3.70 -6.13 6.23
N GLY A 57 -4.65 -5.21 6.49
CA GLY A 57 -5.85 -5.07 5.68
C GLY A 57 -5.56 -4.74 4.22
N VAL A 58 -4.62 -3.82 3.98
CA VAL A 58 -4.19 -3.43 2.63
C VAL A 58 -3.50 -4.59 1.91
N MET A 59 -2.57 -5.28 2.57
CA MET A 59 -1.88 -6.44 1.98
C MET A 59 -2.88 -7.55 1.61
N SER A 60 -3.80 -7.88 2.53
CA SER A 60 -4.85 -8.85 2.26
C SER A 60 -5.73 -8.42 1.08
N LYS A 61 -6.05 -7.12 0.98
CA LYS A 61 -6.86 -6.58 -0.11
C LYS A 61 -6.13 -6.66 -1.46
N MET A 62 -4.83 -6.35 -1.49
CA MET A 62 -3.99 -6.52 -2.68
C MET A 62 -4.00 -7.96 -3.17
N GLU A 63 -3.81 -8.92 -2.26
CA GLU A 63 -3.84 -10.35 -2.60
C GLU A 63 -5.20 -10.80 -3.14
N GLN A 64 -6.31 -10.29 -2.60
CA GLN A 64 -7.65 -10.59 -3.12
C GLN A 64 -7.83 -10.03 -4.54
N ILE A 65 -7.36 -8.81 -4.80
CA ILE A 65 -7.45 -8.17 -6.12
C ILE A 65 -6.61 -8.94 -7.14
N ASP A 66 -5.40 -9.37 -6.77
CA ASP A 66 -4.52 -10.16 -7.65
C ASP A 66 -5.11 -11.54 -7.97
N LYS A 67 -5.88 -12.15 -7.06
CA LYS A 67 -6.58 -13.43 -7.29
C LYS A 67 -7.81 -13.32 -8.18
N THR A 68 -8.33 -12.11 -8.39
CA THR A 68 -9.56 -11.87 -9.16
C THR A 68 -9.27 -11.60 -10.65
N ARG A 69 -8.03 -11.79 -11.09
CA ARG A 69 -7.54 -11.46 -12.43
C ARG A 69 -6.89 -12.67 -13.09
#